data_AF-A0A9Q0XIX3-F1
#
_entry.id   AF-A0A9Q0XIX3-F1
#
_cell.length_a   1.000
_cell.length_b   1.000
_cell.length_c   1.000
_cell.angle_alpha   90.00
_cell.angle_beta   90.00
_cell.angle_gamma   90.00
#
_symmetry.space_group_name_H-M   'P 1'
#
loop_
_entity.id
_entity.type
_entity.pdbx_description
1 polymer ?
#
loop_
_entity_poly.entity_id
_entity_poly.type
_entity_poly.pdbx_seq_one_letter_code
_entity_poly.pdbx_strand_id
1 'polypeptide(L)' 'MRGGSKGYLFKHQDGSPLTKYECWKVTSQALAEVRADHLRFGTHSFRIGAASMVAEERYELEEIKCIDRWA' A
#
# COMPACT_ATOMS: atom_id res chain seq x y z
N MET A 1 5.54 20.81 8.71
CA MET A 1 6.05 20.92 7.33
C MET A 1 6.81 19.65 6.98
N ARG A 2 6.34 18.84 6.03
CA ARG A 2 7.08 17.66 5.51
C ARG A 2 8.02 18.16 4.42
N GLY A 3 9.31 18.21 4.70
CA GLY A 3 10.36 18.52 3.71
C GLY A 3 11.50 17.53 3.87
N GLY A 4 12.06 17.04 2.76
CA GLY A 4 13.24 16.17 2.82
C GLY A 4 13.73 15.52 1.52
N SER A 5 13.33 16.02 0.35
CA SER A 5 13.88 15.84 -1.02
C SER A 5 12.72 15.76 -2.01
N LYS A 6 12.70 16.65 -3.01
CA LYS A 6 11.61 16.80 -3.99
C LYS A 6 11.66 15.63 -4.98
N GLY A 7 11.13 14.47 -4.60
CA GLY A 7 11.04 13.33 -5.48
C GLY A 7 9.90 12.42 -5.05
N TYR A 8 8.98 12.14 -5.96
CA TYR A 8 8.04 11.04 -5.77
C TYR A 8 8.82 9.72 -5.83
N LEU A 9 8.59 8.83 -4.86
CA LEU A 9 9.20 7.49 -4.83
C LEU A 9 8.78 6.69 -6.08
N PHE A 10 7.48 6.73 -6.40
CA PHE A 10 6.93 6.16 -7.61
C PHE A 10 6.62 7.29 -8.60
N LYS A 11 7.29 7.24 -9.75
CA LYS A 11 7.18 8.24 -10.81
C LYS A 11 7.27 7.59 -12.18
N HIS A 12 6.69 8.26 -13.17
CA HIS A 12 6.86 7.94 -14.58
C HIS A 12 8.29 8.29 -15.04
N GLN A 13 8.66 7.85 -16.24
CA GLN A 13 10.00 8.09 -16.81
C GLN A 13 10.31 9.59 -16.97
N ASP A 14 9.28 10.41 -17.18
CA ASP A 14 9.38 11.86 -17.26
C ASP A 14 9.51 12.56 -15.89
N GLY A 15 9.46 11.79 -14.79
CA GLY A 15 9.56 12.29 -13.42
C GLY A 15 8.23 12.71 -12.78
N SER A 16 7.11 12.66 -13.51
CA SER A 16 5.78 12.94 -12.96
C SER A 16 5.34 11.86 -11.95
N PRO A 17 4.57 12.22 -10.90
CA PRO A 17 4.07 11.24 -9.94
C PRO A 17 3.08 10.26 -10.57
N LEU A 18 3.04 9.02 -10.06
CA LEU A 18 1.89 8.17 -10.31
C LEU A 18 0.65 8.71 -9.57
N THR A 19 -0.47 8.76 -10.28
CA THR A 19 -1.78 9.00 -9.69
C THR A 19 -2.26 7.77 -8.91
N LYS A 20 -3.24 7.97 -8.03
CA LYS A 20 -3.92 6.86 -7.33
C LYS A 20 -4.51 5.84 -8.31
N TYR A 21 -5.10 6.32 -9.41
CA TYR A 21 -5.70 5.48 -10.43
C TYR A 21 -4.65 4.60 -11.13
N GLU A 22 -3.53 5.19 -11.56
CA GLU A 22 -2.46 4.45 -12.23
C GLU A 22 -1.82 3.41 -11.30
N CYS A 23 -1.57 3.78 -10.05
CA CYS A 23 -1.07 2.86 -9.03
C CYS A 23 -2.05 1.67 -8.86
N TRP A 24 -3.35 1.95 -8.73
CA TRP A 24 -4.36 0.91 -8.57
C TRP A 24 -4.54 0.03 -9.82
N LYS A 25 -4.36 0.59 -11.02
CA LYS A 25 -4.39 -0.17 -12.28
C LYS A 25 -3.29 -1.24 -12.28
N VAL A 26 -2.07 -0.89 -11.87
CA VAL A 26 -0.97 -1.85 -11.73
C VAL A 26 -1.27 -2.88 -10.64
N THR A 27 -1.77 -2.47 -9.48
CA THR A 27 -2.18 -3.41 -8.42
C THR A 27 -3.25 -4.40 -8.91
N SER A 28 -4.23 -3.94 -9.68
CA SER A 28 -5.32 -4.79 -10.19
C SER A 28 -4.81 -5.84 -11.18
N GLN A 29 -3.81 -5.49 -12.00
CA GLN A 29 -3.13 -6.43 -12.89
C GLN A 29 -2.41 -7.52 -12.08
N ALA A 30 -1.65 -7.15 -11.06
CA ALA A 30 -0.97 -8.10 -10.19
C ALA A 30 -1.96 -9.03 -9.44
N LEU A 31 -3.11 -8.49 -9.00
CA LEU A 31 -4.17 -9.30 -8.37
C LEU A 31 -4.74 -10.34 -9.34
N ALA A 32 -4.91 -9.99 -10.61
CA ALA A 32 -5.37 -10.94 -11.63
C ALA A 32 -4.38 -12.09 -11.84
N GLU A 33 -3.06 -11.82 -11.80
CA GLU A 33 -2.01 -12.85 -11.93
C GLU A 33 -2.07 -13.89 -10.81
N VAL A 34 -2.39 -13.47 -9.59
CA VAL A 34 -2.57 -14.39 -8.44
C VAL A 34 -3.99 -14.96 -8.33
N ARG A 35 -4.82 -14.77 -9.35
CA ARG A 35 -6.24 -15.20 -9.40
C ARG A 35 -7.08 -14.67 -8.23
N ALA A 36 -6.70 -13.51 -7.70
CA ALA A 36 -7.48 -12.80 -6.70
C ALA A 36 -8.51 -11.90 -7.40
N ASP A 37 -9.76 -11.93 -6.91
CA ASP A 37 -10.80 -11.03 -7.42
C ASP A 37 -10.53 -9.60 -6.95
N HIS A 38 -9.97 -8.79 -7.84
CA HIS A 38 -9.67 -7.38 -7.61
C HIS A 38 -10.86 -6.54 -7.13
N LEU A 39 -12.11 -6.94 -7.40
CA LEU A 39 -13.30 -6.24 -6.90
C LEU A 39 -13.49 -6.40 -5.38
N ARG A 40 -12.86 -7.41 -4.79
CA ARG A 40 -12.91 -7.68 -3.34
C ARG A 40 -11.81 -6.97 -2.55
N PHE A 41 -10.83 -6.39 -3.23
CA PHE A 41 -9.71 -5.71 -2.59
C PHE A 41 -9.77 -4.21 -2.84
N GLY A 42 -9.64 -3.43 -1.77
CA GLY A 42 -9.37 -2.00 -1.86
C GLY A 42 -8.03 -1.68 -1.20
N THR A 43 -7.60 -0.42 -1.29
CA THR A 43 -6.37 0.04 -0.60
C THR A 43 -6.40 -0.26 0.90
N HIS A 44 -7.57 -0.19 1.53
CA HIS A 44 -7.75 -0.52 2.94
C HIS A 44 -7.51 -2.00 3.26
N SER A 45 -7.89 -2.91 2.35
CA SER A 45 -7.73 -4.35 2.52
C SER A 45 -6.25 -4.74 2.66
N PHE A 46 -5.37 -4.14 1.87
CA PHE A 46 -3.92 -4.37 1.96
C PHE A 46 -3.33 -3.89 3.28
N ARG A 47 -3.83 -2.77 3.81
CA ARG A 47 -3.36 -2.22 5.07
C ARG A 47 -3.73 -3.13 6.25
N ILE A 48 -4.98 -3.57 6.32
CA ILE A 48 -5.41 -4.57 7.31
C ILE A 48 -4.59 -5.84 7.16
N GLY A 49 -4.45 -6.36 5.92
CA GLY A 49 -3.70 -7.59 5.68
C GLY A 49 -2.25 -7.51 6.14
N ALA A 50 -1.59 -6.37 5.93
CA ALA A 50 -0.25 -6.12 6.46
C ALA A 50 -0.23 -6.13 7.99
N ALA A 51 -1.20 -5.47 8.64
CA ALA A 51 -1.31 -5.44 10.09
C ALA A 51 -1.59 -6.84 10.69
N SER A 52 -2.45 -7.63 10.05
CA SER A 52 -2.71 -9.02 10.44
C SER A 52 -1.46 -9.88 10.30
N MET A 53 -0.73 -9.76 9.19
CA MET A 53 0.51 -10.50 8.96
C MET A 53 1.56 -10.19 10.03
N VAL A 54 1.81 -8.91 10.35
CA VAL A 54 2.80 -8.58 11.39
C VAL A 54 2.34 -8.96 12.80
N ALA A 55 1.04 -9.04 13.05
CA ALA A 55 0.51 -9.57 14.30
C ALA A 55 0.81 -11.08 14.44
N GLU A 56 0.70 -11.85 13.36
CA GLU A 56 1.08 -13.27 13.32
C GLU A 56 2.59 -13.45 13.55
N GLU A 57 3.41 -12.52 13.05
CA GLU A 57 4.86 -12.46 13.27
C GLU A 57 5.26 -11.90 14.66
N ARG A 58 4.29 -11.65 15.55
CA ARG A 58 4.49 -11.19 16.94
C ARG A 58 5.19 -9.84 17.09
N TYR A 59 4.91 -8.91 16.18
CA TYR A 59 5.30 -7.52 16.35
C TYR A 59 4.58 -6.90 17.56
N GLU A 60 5.18 -5.86 18.14
CA GLU A 60 4.58 -5.17 19.29
C GLU A 60 3.33 -4.39 18.85
N LEU A 61 2.37 -4.22 19.77
CA LEU A 61 1.09 -3.58 19.46
C LEU A 61 1.25 -2.16 18.90
N GLU A 62 2.24 -1.41 19.37
CA GLU A 62 2.51 -0.05 18.88
C GLU A 62 3.03 -0.05 17.44
N GLU A 63 3.77 -1.08 17.03
CA GLU A 63 4.22 -1.26 15.65
C GLU A 63 3.06 -1.61 14.72
N ILE A 64 2.18 -2.51 15.17
CA ILE A 64 0.95 -2.90 14.45
C ILE A 64 0.05 -1.67 14.26
N LYS A 65 -0.14 -0.86 15.31
CA LYS A 65 -0.90 0.40 15.26
C LYS A 65 -0.32 1.37 14.22
N CYS A 66 1.00 1.52 14.18
CA CYS A 66 1.66 2.36 13.20
C CYS A 66 1.41 1.88 11.76
N ILE A 67 1.44 0.56 11.53
CA ILE A 67 1.24 -0.05 10.22
C ILE A 67 -0.21 0.10 9.74
N ASP A 68 -1.21 -0.21 10.59
CA ASP A 68 -2.62 -0.01 10.22
C ASP A 68 -3.09 1.44 10.33
N ARG A 69 -2.23 2.33 10.85
CA ARG A 69 -2.55 3.74 11.14
C ARG A 69 -3.75 3.87 12.09
N TRP A 70 -3.75 3.05 13.14
CA TRP A 70 -4.65 3.21 14.28
C TRP A 70 -4.18 4.43 15.08
N ALA A 71 -5.10 5.35 15.34
CA ALA A 71 -4.89 6.54 16.16
C ALA A 71 -5.30 6.27 17.61
#